data_AF-A0A3N5J3Q2-F1
#
_entry.id   AF-A0A3N5J3Q2-F1
#
_cell.length_a   1.000
_cell.length_b   1.000
_cell.length_c   1.000
_cell.angle_alpha   90.00
_cell.angle_beta   90.00
_cell.angle_gamma   90.00
#
_symmetry.space_group_name_H-M   'P 1'
#
loop_
_entity.id
_entity.type
_entity.pdbx_description
1 polymer ?
#
loop_
_entity_poly.entity_id
_entity_poly.type
_entity_poly.pdbx_seq_one_letter_code
_entity_poly.pdbx_strand_id
1 'polypeptide(L)'
;MSGAGPPKKIANFLKAIPPFDLLPEMALQELSLTLMIEHFSLGEDILRPDGPPTRFLYLIRSGGVKFTLPDKENSEIEKIIDVRSEKEFFGIFSLLTDRPSPFRITAEADTVCYLLKKGAFARILDKYPDVLLYFTMGPSKGFKPGVTVRSSAPPGPAGMEADQLLFSTKVRDIMHHPVCTCQPAETVIEAARLMTRRGVGSLIVVDSNQQPIGIVTDGDLREKVIASGELSDRPVEAIMSRPLKSIPPDSFYFEAVISMTRHRIKYLPVMEDEDLVGILSERDLMIIQGNNPVGIIRQIHQAPDLDQLVVVHKDITQNAGHAGAGRPGQGDLRADYPT
;
A
#
# COMPACT_ATOMS: atom_id res chain seq x y z
N MET A 1 -5.17 47.81 -1.82
CA MET A 1 -5.03 46.40 -2.25
C MET A 1 -5.40 45.52 -1.07
N SER A 2 -6.62 45.00 -1.02
CA SER A 2 -7.11 44.19 0.11
C SER A 2 -6.45 42.81 0.06
N GLY A 3 -5.59 42.52 1.04
CA GLY A 3 -4.92 41.23 1.13
C GLY A 3 -5.94 40.11 1.38
N ALA A 4 -5.86 39.04 0.59
CA ALA A 4 -6.69 37.86 0.78
C ALA A 4 -6.53 37.30 2.21
N GLY A 5 -7.65 36.95 2.86
CA GLY A 5 -7.63 36.32 4.19
C GLY A 5 -6.95 34.94 4.20
N PRO A 6 -6.64 34.37 5.39
CA PRO A 6 -5.87 33.13 5.51
C PRO A 6 -6.44 31.94 4.71
N PRO A 7 -7.77 31.66 4.73
CA PRO A 7 -8.34 30.58 3.92
C PRO A 7 -8.18 30.81 2.41
N LYS A 8 -8.34 32.04 1.95
CA LYS A 8 -8.19 32.38 0.53
C LYS A 8 -6.74 32.23 0.05
N LYS A 9 -5.76 32.51 0.92
CA LYS A 9 -4.34 32.22 0.62
C LYS A 9 -4.07 30.72 0.50
N ILE A 10 -4.64 29.91 1.39
CA ILE A 10 -4.51 28.45 1.35
C ILE A 10 -5.19 27.86 0.11
N ALA A 11 -6.41 28.31 -0.24
CA ALA A 11 -7.09 27.87 -1.46
C ALA A 11 -6.27 28.19 -2.72
N ASN A 12 -5.71 29.40 -2.80
CA ASN A 12 -4.82 29.78 -3.91
C ASN A 12 -3.54 28.94 -3.96
N PHE A 13 -2.99 28.58 -2.80
CA PHE A 13 -1.83 27.69 -2.72
C PHE A 13 -2.18 26.29 -3.22
N LEU A 14 -3.29 25.70 -2.76
CA LEU A 14 -3.78 24.40 -3.24
C LEU A 14 -4.00 24.42 -4.76
N LYS A 15 -4.59 25.49 -5.29
CA LYS A 15 -4.81 25.66 -6.75
C LYS A 15 -3.51 25.69 -7.57
N ALA A 16 -2.37 25.94 -6.94
CA ALA A 16 -1.07 25.97 -7.60
C ALA A 16 -0.34 24.63 -7.57
N ILE A 17 -0.93 23.58 -6.98
CA ILE A 17 -0.33 22.27 -6.77
C ILE A 17 -1.10 21.23 -7.56
N PRO A 18 -0.50 20.57 -8.57
CA PRO A 18 -1.09 19.37 -9.15
C PRO A 18 -1.14 18.22 -8.14
N PRO A 19 -2.24 17.46 -8.03
CA PRO A 19 -3.48 17.53 -8.80
C PRO A 19 -4.60 18.39 -8.16
N PHE A 20 -4.30 19.15 -7.10
CA PHE A 20 -5.30 19.99 -6.43
C PHE A 20 -5.79 21.16 -7.30
N ASP A 21 -5.03 21.55 -8.33
CA ASP A 21 -5.44 22.50 -9.36
C ASP A 21 -6.67 22.03 -10.17
N LEU A 22 -6.94 20.72 -10.20
CA LEU A 22 -8.12 20.12 -10.85
C LEU A 22 -9.40 20.26 -10.02
N LEU A 23 -9.29 20.69 -8.74
CA LEU A 23 -10.44 20.78 -7.85
C LEU A 23 -11.29 22.03 -8.16
N PRO A 24 -12.63 21.92 -8.11
CA PRO A 24 -13.50 23.09 -8.18
C PRO A 24 -13.20 24.09 -7.07
N GLU A 25 -13.42 25.37 -7.35
CA GLU A 25 -13.13 26.46 -6.40
C GLU A 25 -13.81 26.26 -5.03
N MET A 26 -15.05 25.75 -5.02
CA MET A 26 -15.76 25.42 -3.77
C MET A 26 -15.04 24.33 -2.96
N ALA A 27 -14.50 23.30 -3.61
CA ALA A 27 -13.77 22.24 -2.93
C ALA A 27 -12.45 22.76 -2.35
N LEU A 28 -11.73 23.61 -3.09
CA LEU A 28 -10.53 24.29 -2.59
C LEU A 28 -10.83 25.16 -1.36
N GLN A 29 -11.95 25.87 -1.38
CA GLN A 29 -12.41 26.67 -0.25
C GLN A 29 -12.73 25.80 0.97
N GLU A 30 -13.48 24.70 0.80
CA GLU A 30 -13.77 23.75 1.88
C GLU A 30 -12.49 23.16 2.49
N LEU A 31 -11.55 22.74 1.65
CA LEU A 31 -10.26 22.20 2.11
C LEU A 31 -9.48 23.27 2.89
N SER A 32 -9.45 24.51 2.38
CA SER A 32 -8.72 25.61 3.02
C SER A 32 -9.15 25.91 4.46
N LEU A 33 -10.39 25.54 4.83
CA LEU A 33 -10.94 25.72 6.17
C LEU A 33 -10.60 24.58 7.13
N THR A 34 -10.12 23.44 6.62
CA THR A 34 -9.93 22.21 7.42
C THR A 34 -8.47 21.76 7.55
N LEU A 35 -7.57 22.38 6.77
CA LEU A 35 -6.13 22.13 6.84
C LEU A 35 -5.55 22.63 8.17
N MET A 36 -4.59 21.86 8.68
CA MET A 36 -3.78 22.26 9.84
C MET A 36 -2.42 22.73 9.34
N ILE A 37 -1.74 23.57 10.10
CA ILE A 37 -0.43 24.10 9.77
C ILE A 37 0.56 23.56 10.78
N GLU A 38 1.60 22.89 10.30
CA GLU A 38 2.66 22.34 11.15
C GLU A 38 4.02 22.90 10.72
N HIS A 39 4.89 23.11 11.70
CA HIS A 39 6.24 23.64 11.52
C HIS A 39 7.24 22.59 11.97
N PHE A 40 8.25 22.34 11.13
CA PHE A 40 9.33 21.41 11.39
C PHE A 40 10.66 22.16 11.29
N SER A 41 11.53 22.00 12.29
CA SER A 41 12.85 22.63 12.30
C SER A 41 13.81 21.84 11.42
N LEU A 42 14.87 22.49 10.90
CA LEU A 42 15.96 21.80 10.20
C LEU A 42 16.41 20.52 10.94
N GLY A 43 16.44 19.39 10.25
CA GLY A 43 16.87 18.09 10.78
C GLY A 43 15.82 17.32 11.58
N GLU A 44 14.63 17.88 11.77
CA GLU A 44 13.54 17.22 12.50
C GLU A 44 12.99 16.00 11.73
N ASP A 45 12.76 14.90 12.45
CA ASP A 45 12.09 13.71 11.93
C ASP A 45 10.60 13.96 11.76
N ILE A 46 10.10 13.84 10.53
CA ILE A 46 8.68 14.02 10.23
C ILE A 46 7.97 12.67 10.17
N LEU A 47 8.49 11.72 9.38
CA LEU A 47 7.98 10.34 9.27
C LEU A 47 9.15 9.34 9.33
N ARG A 48 8.92 8.16 9.90
CA ARG A 48 9.96 7.13 10.05
C ARG A 48 9.44 5.71 9.84
N PRO A 49 10.32 4.76 9.46
CA PRO A 49 9.98 3.33 9.35
C PRO A 49 9.57 2.67 10.66
N ASP A 50 10.14 3.12 11.77
CA ASP A 50 9.83 2.65 13.13
C ASP A 50 8.80 3.54 13.85
N GLY A 51 8.31 4.58 13.17
CA GLY A 51 7.30 5.50 13.69
C GLY A 51 5.86 4.97 13.52
N PRO A 52 4.87 5.67 14.07
CA PRO A 52 3.47 5.39 13.76
C PRO A 52 3.13 5.77 12.31
N PRO A 53 2.08 5.19 11.72
CA PRO A 53 1.52 5.68 10.47
C PRO A 53 1.01 7.13 10.60
N THR A 54 1.15 7.92 9.54
CA THR A 54 0.57 9.26 9.51
C THR A 54 -0.92 9.23 9.24
N ARG A 55 -1.61 10.27 9.73
CA ARG A 55 -3.02 10.55 9.41
C ARG A 55 -3.17 11.74 8.46
N PHE A 56 -2.06 12.25 7.95
CA PHE A 56 -2.03 13.44 7.11
C PHE A 56 -1.24 13.23 5.81
N LEU A 57 -1.74 13.82 4.73
CA LEU A 57 -0.91 14.20 3.60
C LEU A 57 -0.25 15.54 3.93
N TYR A 58 1.06 15.65 3.73
CA TYR A 58 1.83 16.85 4.02
C TYR A 58 2.04 17.62 2.73
N LEU A 59 1.51 18.83 2.63
CA LEU A 59 1.72 19.74 1.49
C LEU A 59 2.77 20.78 1.90
N ILE A 60 3.93 20.78 1.24
CA ILE A 60 5.07 21.64 1.60
C ILE A 60 4.78 23.06 1.15
N ARG A 61 4.50 23.95 2.11
CA ARG A 61 4.19 25.36 1.83
C ARG A 61 5.46 26.20 1.72
N SER A 62 6.47 25.90 2.53
CA SER A 62 7.80 26.51 2.45
C SER A 62 8.84 25.57 3.04
N GLY A 63 10.08 25.62 2.57
CA GLY A 63 11.16 24.73 3.00
C GLY A 63 11.26 23.47 2.14
N GLY A 64 11.68 22.37 2.74
CA GLY A 64 11.91 21.11 2.02
C GLY A 64 12.23 19.94 2.94
N VAL A 65 12.05 18.73 2.41
CA VAL A 65 12.27 17.48 3.13
C VAL A 65 13.11 16.53 2.28
N LYS A 66 13.91 15.70 2.94
CA LYS A 66 14.65 14.61 2.30
C LYS A 66 14.15 13.26 2.78
N PHE A 67 14.17 12.30 1.87
CA PHE A 67 13.83 10.90 2.11
C PHE A 67 15.13 10.12 2.17
N THR A 68 15.34 9.37 3.25
CA THR A 68 16.50 8.53 3.44
C THR A 68 16.12 7.08 3.72
N LEU A 69 16.95 6.17 3.25
CA LEU A 69 16.94 4.77 3.69
C LEU A 69 18.12 4.56 4.65
N PRO A 70 17.91 3.81 5.75
CA PRO A 70 19.01 3.39 6.60
C PRO A 70 19.93 2.48 5.79
N ASP A 71 21.20 2.86 5.69
CA ASP A 71 22.23 2.00 5.13
C ASP A 71 22.50 0.85 6.11
N LYS A 72 22.29 -0.38 5.64
CA LYS A 72 22.42 -1.60 6.44
C LYS A 72 23.89 -1.98 6.67
N GLU A 73 24.81 -1.47 5.86
CA GLU A 73 26.24 -1.76 5.97
C GLU A 73 26.98 -0.70 6.78
N ASN A 74 26.54 0.55 6.72
CA ASN A 74 27.19 1.64 7.43
C ASN A 74 26.17 2.59 8.05
N SER A 75 25.82 2.35 9.32
CA SER A 75 24.78 3.07 10.08
C SER A 75 24.97 4.59 10.17
N GLU A 76 26.13 5.12 9.78
CA GLU A 76 26.43 6.57 9.75
C GLU A 76 26.09 7.24 8.40
N ILE A 77 25.92 6.48 7.31
CA ILE A 77 25.65 7.04 5.98
C ILE A 77 24.19 6.81 5.62
N GLU A 78 23.37 7.87 5.63
CA GLU A 78 22.00 7.79 5.14
C GLU A 78 21.96 7.98 3.61
N LYS A 79 21.44 6.99 2.86
CA LYS A 79 21.27 7.14 1.41
C LYS A 79 20.05 8.03 1.14
N ILE A 80 20.28 9.19 0.53
CA ILE A 80 19.21 10.08 0.06
C ILE A 80 18.55 9.46 -1.18
N ILE A 81 17.24 9.32 -1.13
CA ILE A 81 16.40 8.68 -2.16
C ILE A 81 15.59 9.70 -2.94
N ASP A 82 15.13 10.75 -2.25
CA ASP A 82 14.26 11.77 -2.80
C ASP A 82 14.40 13.06 -1.98
N VAL A 83 14.15 14.20 -2.60
CA VAL A 83 14.10 15.51 -1.96
C VAL A 83 12.89 16.25 -2.51
N ARG A 84 12.06 16.79 -1.63
CA ARG A 84 10.83 17.51 -1.99
C ARG A 84 10.83 18.90 -1.38
N SER A 85 10.32 19.85 -2.14
CA SER A 85 10.38 21.29 -1.90
C SER A 85 8.99 21.93 -1.98
N GLU A 86 8.93 23.26 -1.97
CA GLU A 86 7.66 23.99 -1.98
C GLU A 86 6.71 23.54 -3.10
N LYS A 87 5.42 23.45 -2.78
CA LYS A 87 4.34 22.97 -3.66
C LYS A 87 4.40 21.49 -4.01
N GLU A 88 5.30 20.74 -3.38
CA GLU A 88 5.29 19.28 -3.41
C GLU A 88 4.63 18.72 -2.15
N PHE A 89 4.41 17.41 -2.11
CA PHE A 89 3.75 16.76 -0.99
C PHE A 89 4.33 15.38 -0.70
N PHE A 90 4.08 14.85 0.50
CA PHE A 90 4.55 13.53 0.91
C PHE A 90 3.64 12.87 1.94
N GLY A 91 3.90 11.59 2.19
CA GLY A 91 3.19 10.79 3.17
C GLY A 91 1.98 10.03 2.62
N ILE A 92 1.73 10.05 1.29
CA ILE A 92 0.61 9.35 0.66
C ILE A 92 0.63 7.86 1.02
N PHE A 93 1.77 7.20 0.85
CA PHE A 93 1.90 5.80 1.19
C PHE A 93 1.46 5.50 2.63
N SER A 94 2.05 6.19 3.60
CA SER A 94 1.75 5.98 5.03
C SER A 94 0.29 6.32 5.34
N LEU A 95 -0.23 7.39 4.73
CA LEU A 95 -1.60 7.85 4.88
C LEU A 95 -2.62 6.82 4.39
N LEU A 96 -2.43 6.30 3.18
CA LEU A 96 -3.39 5.40 2.58
C LEU A 96 -3.31 4.03 3.25
N THR A 97 -2.10 3.49 3.41
CA THR A 97 -1.85 2.13 3.93
C THR A 97 -2.04 1.97 5.43
N ASP A 98 -2.16 3.05 6.20
CA ASP A 98 -2.07 3.03 7.68
C ASP A 98 -0.81 2.32 8.17
N ARG A 99 0.28 2.43 7.42
CA ARG A 99 1.60 1.89 7.81
C ARG A 99 2.60 2.99 8.04
N PRO A 100 3.64 2.72 8.84
CA PRO A 100 4.79 3.62 8.93
C PRO A 100 5.37 3.91 7.53
N SER A 101 6.01 5.06 7.38
CA SER A 101 6.69 5.40 6.14
C SER A 101 7.84 4.43 5.89
N PRO A 102 8.00 3.82 4.70
CA PRO A 102 9.12 2.93 4.42
C PRO A 102 10.46 3.68 4.38
N PHE A 103 10.40 5.01 4.28
CA PHE A 103 11.55 5.91 4.30
C PHE A 103 11.54 6.72 5.59
N ARG A 104 12.73 7.10 6.05
CA ARG A 104 12.86 8.20 7.00
C ARG A 104 12.71 9.52 6.24
N ILE A 105 11.85 10.41 6.71
CA ILE A 105 11.61 11.71 6.10
C ILE A 105 11.98 12.77 7.12
N THR A 106 12.96 13.61 6.78
CA THR A 106 13.48 14.67 7.66
C THR A 106 13.39 16.02 6.98
N ALA A 107 13.20 17.08 7.77
CA ALA A 107 13.25 18.45 7.28
C ALA A 107 14.68 18.82 6.84
N GLU A 108 14.84 19.30 5.62
CA GLU A 108 16.13 19.78 5.06
C GLU A 108 16.33 21.30 5.27
N ALA A 109 15.27 22.00 5.65
CA ALA A 109 15.26 23.38 6.11
C ALA A 109 14.10 23.57 7.09
N ASP A 110 13.99 24.74 7.73
CA ASP A 110 12.77 25.10 8.46
C ASP A 110 11.57 25.02 7.51
N THR A 111 10.70 24.04 7.76
CA THR A 111 9.68 23.59 6.81
C THR A 111 8.31 23.81 7.40
N VAL A 112 7.42 24.38 6.59
CA VAL A 112 6.01 24.59 6.96
C VAL A 112 5.16 23.74 6.04
N CYS A 113 4.32 22.89 6.63
CA CYS A 113 3.41 22.02 5.90
C CYS A 113 1.96 22.37 6.19
N TYR A 114 1.11 22.29 5.15
CA TYR A 114 -0.33 22.15 5.34
C TYR A 114 -0.70 20.67 5.42
N LEU A 115 -1.38 20.28 6.49
CA LEU A 115 -1.72 18.89 6.78
C LEU A 115 -3.17 18.59 6.37
N LEU A 116 -3.32 17.74 5.35
CA LEU A 116 -4.61 17.27 4.86
C LEU A 116 -4.97 15.92 5.49
N LYS A 117 -6.07 15.87 6.24
CA LYS A 117 -6.54 14.66 6.93
C LYS A 117 -6.87 13.52 5.95
N LYS A 118 -6.55 12.27 6.33
CA LYS A 118 -6.88 11.04 5.59
C LYS A 118 -8.31 11.03 5.02
N GLY A 119 -9.30 11.29 5.88
CA GLY A 119 -10.70 11.26 5.46
C GLY A 119 -11.07 12.34 4.43
N ALA A 120 -10.42 13.50 4.47
CA ALA A 120 -10.62 14.54 3.45
C ALA A 120 -9.96 14.14 2.13
N PHE A 121 -8.73 13.63 2.18
CA PHE A 121 -8.02 13.14 0.99
C PHE A 121 -8.75 11.96 0.31
N ALA A 122 -9.23 10.99 1.09
CA ALA A 122 -10.01 9.87 0.55
C ALA A 122 -11.29 10.34 -0.18
N ARG A 123 -12.00 11.34 0.37
CA ARG A 123 -13.17 11.93 -0.32
C ARG A 123 -12.80 12.67 -1.60
N ILE A 124 -11.61 13.26 -1.67
CA ILE A 124 -11.12 13.89 -2.92
C ILE A 124 -10.94 12.82 -3.99
N LEU A 125 -10.23 11.73 -3.67
CA LEU A 125 -9.98 10.64 -4.62
C LEU A 125 -11.27 9.99 -5.12
N ASP A 126 -12.25 9.80 -4.23
CA ASP A 126 -13.57 9.24 -4.54
C ASP A 126 -14.42 10.17 -5.42
N LYS A 127 -14.40 11.47 -5.14
CA LYS A 127 -15.26 12.46 -5.83
C LYS A 127 -14.66 12.99 -7.14
N TYR A 128 -13.35 12.98 -7.29
CA TYR A 128 -12.65 13.60 -8.43
C TYR A 128 -11.71 12.58 -9.11
N PRO A 129 -12.22 11.80 -10.08
CA PRO A 129 -11.45 10.76 -10.77
C PRO A 129 -10.18 11.28 -11.47
N ASP A 130 -10.17 12.53 -11.92
CA ASP A 130 -9.00 13.15 -12.56
C ASP A 130 -7.83 13.32 -11.58
N VAL A 131 -8.13 13.59 -10.31
CA VAL A 131 -7.11 13.66 -9.24
C VAL A 131 -6.53 12.27 -9.00
N LEU A 132 -7.38 11.25 -8.98
CA LEU A 132 -6.92 9.87 -8.88
C LEU A 132 -6.01 9.51 -10.07
N LEU A 133 -6.45 9.83 -11.29
CA LEU A 133 -5.71 9.51 -12.51
C LEU A 133 -4.33 10.17 -12.55
N TYR A 134 -4.17 11.37 -12.01
CA TYR A 134 -2.86 12.00 -11.84
C TYR A 134 -1.90 11.11 -11.03
N PHE A 135 -2.36 10.56 -9.91
CA PHE A 135 -1.54 9.69 -9.08
C PHE A 135 -1.23 8.34 -9.76
N THR A 136 -2.16 7.82 -10.56
CA THR A 136 -1.95 6.61 -11.37
C THR A 136 -0.90 6.82 -12.46
N MET A 137 -0.94 7.96 -13.15
CA MET A 137 -0.10 8.21 -14.33
C MET A 137 1.26 8.85 -14.00
N GLY A 138 1.37 9.50 -12.84
CA GLY A 138 2.55 10.25 -12.41
C GLY A 138 2.68 11.62 -13.11
N PRO A 139 3.39 12.58 -12.49
CA PRO A 139 3.55 13.94 -13.02
C PRO A 139 4.28 14.01 -14.37
N SER A 140 5.11 13.00 -14.68
CA SER A 140 5.96 12.95 -15.87
C SER A 140 5.19 12.80 -17.19
N LYS A 141 3.89 12.46 -17.15
CA LYS A 141 3.09 12.17 -18.34
C LYS A 141 2.13 13.29 -18.74
N GLY A 142 2.42 14.54 -18.34
CA GLY A 142 1.74 15.73 -18.83
C GLY A 142 0.23 15.56 -18.92
N PHE A 143 -0.41 15.30 -17.77
CA PHE A 143 -1.85 15.11 -17.64
C PHE A 143 -2.58 16.25 -18.37
N LYS A 144 -3.12 15.94 -19.55
CA LYS A 144 -4.03 16.80 -20.30
C LYS A 144 -5.38 16.08 -20.34
N PRO A 145 -6.44 16.66 -19.76
CA PRO A 145 -7.77 16.06 -19.82
C PRO A 145 -8.15 15.73 -21.27
N GLY A 146 -8.48 14.46 -21.57
CA GLY A 146 -9.03 14.05 -22.87
C GLY A 146 -8.08 13.43 -23.90
N VAL A 147 -6.85 13.01 -23.55
CA VAL A 147 -5.93 12.33 -24.50
C VAL A 147 -5.66 10.88 -24.10
N THR A 148 -5.89 9.94 -25.03
CA THR A 148 -5.48 8.53 -24.91
C THR A 148 -3.97 8.41 -25.15
N VAL A 149 -3.19 8.10 -24.13
CA VAL A 149 -1.72 8.04 -24.24
C VAL A 149 -1.22 6.60 -24.32
N ARG A 150 -0.55 6.26 -25.43
CA ARG A 150 0.24 5.04 -25.62
C ARG A 150 1.58 5.13 -24.86
N SER A 151 2.00 4.02 -24.26
CA SER A 151 3.08 3.88 -23.28
C SER A 151 4.50 4.01 -23.85
N SER A 152 5.35 4.87 -23.24
CA SER A 152 6.81 4.69 -23.06
C SER A 152 7.44 5.91 -22.36
N ALA A 153 7.79 5.84 -21.07
CA ALA A 153 8.68 6.81 -20.41
C ALA A 153 9.32 6.22 -19.12
N PRO A 154 10.51 6.71 -18.69
CA PRO A 154 11.39 6.07 -17.70
C PRO A 154 10.93 6.29 -16.24
N PRO A 155 11.52 5.57 -15.25
CA PRO A 155 11.14 5.64 -13.83
C PRO A 155 11.43 7.02 -13.24
N GLY A 156 10.49 7.52 -12.42
CA GLY A 156 10.67 8.72 -11.59
C GLY A 156 11.52 8.45 -10.34
N PRO A 157 11.76 9.45 -9.47
CA PRO A 157 12.51 9.24 -8.24
C PRO A 157 11.86 8.17 -7.35
N ALA A 158 12.66 7.34 -6.68
CA ALA A 158 12.20 6.11 -6.00
C ALA A 158 11.17 6.31 -4.86
N GLY A 159 11.06 7.52 -4.30
CA GLY A 159 9.97 7.88 -3.38
C GLY A 159 8.60 8.00 -4.06
N MET A 160 8.56 8.26 -5.37
CA MET A 160 7.34 8.23 -6.19
C MET A 160 6.99 6.83 -6.69
N GLU A 161 7.94 5.89 -6.77
CA GLU A 161 7.66 4.52 -7.23
C GLU A 161 6.70 3.80 -6.29
N ALA A 162 6.91 3.91 -4.98
CA ALA A 162 6.02 3.33 -3.99
C ALA A 162 4.61 3.94 -4.06
N ASP A 163 4.51 5.28 -4.19
CA ASP A 163 3.22 5.97 -4.35
C ASP A 163 2.55 5.53 -5.68
N GLN A 164 3.29 5.50 -6.80
CA GLN A 164 2.78 5.13 -8.11
C GLN A 164 2.26 3.69 -8.17
N LEU A 165 2.92 2.75 -7.48
CA LEU A 165 2.45 1.38 -7.36
C LEU A 165 1.08 1.28 -6.70
N LEU A 166 0.78 2.15 -5.71
CA LEU A 166 -0.54 2.21 -5.06
C LEU A 166 -1.65 2.54 -6.06
N PHE A 167 -1.37 3.43 -7.02
CA PHE A 167 -2.38 3.97 -7.91
C PHE A 167 -2.42 3.32 -9.29
N SER A 168 -1.43 2.50 -9.65
CA SER A 168 -1.35 1.85 -10.96
C SER A 168 -1.58 0.34 -10.94
N THR A 169 -1.34 -0.32 -9.81
CA THR A 169 -1.55 -1.77 -9.70
C THR A 169 -3.03 -2.08 -9.52
N LYS A 170 -3.60 -2.97 -10.35
CA LYS A 170 -4.97 -3.44 -10.17
C LYS A 170 -5.05 -4.60 -9.20
N VAL A 171 -6.21 -4.76 -8.56
CA VAL A 171 -6.51 -5.86 -7.64
C VAL A 171 -6.34 -7.22 -8.32
N ARG A 172 -6.80 -7.38 -9.57
CA ARG A 172 -6.62 -8.62 -10.34
C ARG A 172 -5.17 -9.06 -10.52
N ASP A 173 -4.24 -8.11 -10.51
CA ASP A 173 -2.82 -8.40 -10.69
C ASP A 173 -2.18 -8.94 -9.41
N ILE A 174 -2.88 -8.87 -8.27
CA ILE A 174 -2.33 -9.20 -6.94
C ILE A 174 -3.25 -10.07 -6.08
N MET A 175 -4.48 -10.31 -6.53
CA MET A 175 -5.39 -11.24 -5.87
C MET A 175 -4.92 -12.68 -6.03
N HIS A 176 -5.36 -13.54 -5.10
CA HIS A 176 -5.18 -14.97 -5.19
C HIS A 176 -6.40 -15.64 -5.78
N HIS A 177 -6.13 -16.61 -6.65
CA HIS A 177 -7.07 -17.59 -7.15
C HIS A 177 -6.39 -18.98 -7.21
N PRO A 178 -7.11 -20.10 -7.09
CA PRO A 178 -8.52 -20.19 -6.73
C PRO A 178 -8.77 -19.86 -5.25
N VAL A 179 -9.97 -19.35 -4.94
CA VAL A 179 -10.34 -18.99 -3.56
C VAL A 179 -10.68 -20.24 -2.76
N CYS A 180 -10.17 -20.33 -1.53
CA CYS A 180 -10.55 -21.40 -0.61
C CYS A 180 -11.93 -21.11 -0.01
N THR A 181 -12.85 -22.05 -0.17
CA THR A 181 -14.24 -21.92 0.29
C THR A 181 -14.63 -22.99 1.31
N CYS A 182 -15.69 -22.73 2.05
CA CYS A 182 -16.35 -23.68 2.95
C CYS A 182 -17.88 -23.51 2.90
N GLN A 183 -18.61 -24.52 3.36
CA GLN A 183 -20.06 -24.50 3.47
C GLN A 183 -20.49 -23.95 4.84
N PRO A 184 -21.66 -23.29 4.95
CA PRO A 184 -22.13 -22.69 6.21
C PRO A 184 -22.29 -23.70 7.35
N ALA A 185 -22.70 -24.93 7.02
CA ALA A 185 -22.95 -25.99 7.98
C ALA A 185 -21.68 -26.77 8.41
N GLU A 186 -20.54 -26.57 7.73
CA GLU A 186 -19.28 -27.16 8.16
C GLU A 186 -18.90 -26.63 9.54
N THR A 187 -18.25 -27.47 10.34
CA THR A 187 -17.85 -27.08 11.69
C THR A 187 -16.68 -26.11 11.66
N VAL A 188 -16.57 -25.30 12.71
CA VAL A 188 -15.41 -24.42 12.93
C VAL A 188 -14.09 -25.20 12.90
N ILE A 189 -14.06 -26.42 13.45
CA ILE A 189 -12.87 -27.28 13.46
C ILE A 189 -12.48 -27.71 12.04
N GLU A 190 -13.45 -28.09 11.21
CA GLU A 190 -13.20 -28.44 9.81
C GLU A 190 -12.66 -27.25 9.02
N ALA A 191 -13.25 -26.07 9.20
CA ALA A 191 -12.77 -24.83 8.61
C ALA A 191 -11.33 -24.50 9.04
N ALA A 192 -11.01 -24.58 10.34
CA ALA A 192 -9.66 -24.32 10.86
C ALA A 192 -8.63 -25.33 10.33
N ARG A 193 -9.02 -26.61 10.21
CA ARG A 193 -8.18 -27.65 9.60
C ARG A 193 -7.98 -27.38 8.11
N LEU A 194 -9.01 -26.94 7.39
CA LEU A 194 -8.90 -26.58 5.98
C LEU A 194 -7.97 -25.38 5.78
N MET A 195 -8.13 -24.33 6.59
CA MET A 195 -7.22 -23.17 6.63
C MET A 195 -5.76 -23.61 6.82
N THR A 196 -5.51 -24.45 7.82
CA THR A 196 -4.17 -25.01 8.11
C THR A 196 -3.61 -25.80 6.93
N ARG A 197 -4.40 -26.73 6.36
CA ARG A 197 -3.96 -27.55 5.22
C ARG A 197 -3.66 -26.73 3.98
N ARG A 198 -4.40 -25.64 3.75
CA ARG A 198 -4.24 -24.77 2.57
C ARG A 198 -3.26 -23.63 2.81
N GLY A 199 -2.81 -23.40 4.04
CA GLY A 199 -1.93 -22.30 4.39
C GLY A 199 -2.59 -20.92 4.27
N VAL A 200 -3.92 -20.84 4.41
CA VAL A 200 -4.69 -19.60 4.29
C VAL A 200 -5.28 -19.19 5.63
N GLY A 201 -5.39 -17.89 5.89
CA GLY A 201 -5.98 -17.36 7.14
C GLY A 201 -7.44 -16.91 7.02
N SER A 202 -8.10 -17.27 5.91
CA SER A 202 -9.53 -17.02 5.69
C SER A 202 -10.14 -18.02 4.71
N LEU A 203 -11.47 -18.22 4.81
CA LEU A 203 -12.29 -18.99 3.89
C LEU A 203 -13.54 -18.18 3.52
N ILE A 204 -13.92 -18.22 2.26
CA ILE A 204 -15.22 -17.69 1.82
C ILE A 204 -16.29 -18.73 2.07
N VAL A 205 -17.32 -18.35 2.80
CA VAL A 205 -18.49 -19.18 3.05
C VAL A 205 -19.39 -19.06 1.84
N VAL A 206 -19.68 -20.18 1.18
CA VAL A 206 -20.55 -20.24 0.00
C VAL A 206 -21.79 -21.08 0.29
N ASP A 207 -22.92 -20.74 -0.32
CA ASP A 207 -24.15 -21.52 -0.21
C ASP A 207 -24.13 -22.79 -1.10
N SER A 208 -25.27 -23.49 -1.17
CA SER A 208 -25.45 -24.67 -2.02
C SER A 208 -25.30 -24.38 -3.52
N ASN A 209 -25.49 -23.13 -3.94
CA ASN A 209 -25.35 -22.67 -5.32
C ASN A 209 -23.95 -22.07 -5.59
N GLN A 210 -22.99 -22.26 -4.68
CA GLN A 210 -21.64 -21.67 -4.72
C GLN A 210 -21.61 -20.13 -4.63
N GLN A 211 -22.70 -19.50 -4.18
CA GLN A 211 -22.75 -18.05 -4.03
C GLN A 211 -22.09 -17.64 -2.72
N PRO A 212 -21.21 -16.62 -2.72
CA PRO A 212 -20.48 -16.20 -1.53
C PRO A 212 -21.40 -15.43 -0.58
N ILE A 213 -21.67 -16.02 0.58
CA ILE A 213 -22.60 -15.50 1.58
C ILE A 213 -21.89 -14.94 2.82
N GLY A 214 -20.60 -15.17 2.99
CA GLY A 214 -19.85 -14.68 4.15
C GLY A 214 -18.36 -15.01 4.10
N ILE A 215 -17.63 -14.60 5.14
CA ILE A 215 -16.21 -14.92 5.29
C ILE A 215 -15.92 -15.31 6.74
N VAL A 216 -15.05 -16.29 6.94
CA VAL A 216 -14.50 -16.66 8.25
C VAL A 216 -13.00 -16.53 8.21
N THR A 217 -12.41 -15.93 9.24
CA THR A 217 -10.98 -15.62 9.34
C THR A 217 -10.37 -16.14 10.63
N ASP A 218 -9.03 -16.20 10.70
CA ASP A 218 -8.32 -16.48 11.97
C ASP A 218 -8.74 -15.53 13.12
N GLY A 219 -9.14 -14.31 12.78
CA GLY A 219 -9.67 -13.34 13.74
C GLY A 219 -10.97 -13.81 14.37
N ASP A 220 -11.91 -14.25 13.54
CA ASP A 220 -13.20 -14.80 13.98
C ASP A 220 -13.00 -16.05 14.85
N LEU A 221 -12.09 -16.94 14.46
CA LEU A 221 -11.76 -18.14 15.25
C LEU A 221 -11.27 -17.77 16.66
N ARG A 222 -10.33 -16.82 16.76
CA ARG A 222 -9.81 -16.40 18.07
C ARG A 222 -10.86 -15.68 18.91
N GLU A 223 -11.56 -14.72 18.33
CA GLU A 223 -12.47 -13.82 19.05
C GLU A 223 -13.80 -14.49 19.43
N LYS A 224 -14.39 -15.26 18.51
CA LYS A 224 -15.74 -15.80 18.68
C LYS A 224 -15.78 -17.22 19.20
N VAL A 225 -14.67 -17.96 19.12
CA VAL A 225 -14.60 -19.38 19.51
C VAL A 225 -13.63 -19.56 20.65
N ILE A 226 -12.33 -19.33 20.43
CA ILE A 226 -11.30 -19.59 21.44
C ILE A 226 -11.50 -18.72 22.69
N ALA A 227 -11.73 -17.41 22.53
CA ALA A 227 -11.94 -16.51 23.65
C ALA A 227 -13.21 -16.81 24.46
N SER A 228 -14.20 -17.48 23.85
CA SER A 228 -15.43 -17.89 24.52
C SER A 228 -15.28 -19.16 25.37
N GLY A 229 -14.17 -19.91 25.20
CA GLY A 229 -13.95 -21.20 25.86
C GLY A 229 -14.76 -22.36 25.28
N GLU A 230 -15.62 -22.10 24.29
CA GLU A 230 -16.43 -23.11 23.60
C GLU A 230 -15.61 -23.76 22.47
N LEU A 231 -14.93 -24.88 22.78
CA LEU A 231 -14.35 -25.78 21.78
C LEU A 231 -15.48 -26.47 21.02
N SER A 232 -16.00 -25.82 19.98
CA SER A 232 -17.33 -26.13 19.48
C SER A 232 -17.34 -26.79 18.10
N ASP A 233 -18.16 -27.84 17.98
CA ASP A 233 -18.75 -28.36 16.73
C ASP A 233 -19.75 -27.36 16.11
N ARG A 234 -19.63 -26.07 16.43
CA ARG A 234 -20.52 -25.03 15.92
C ARG A 234 -20.34 -24.91 14.41
N PRO A 235 -21.42 -24.61 13.68
CA PRO A 235 -21.31 -24.37 12.25
C PRO A 235 -20.59 -23.04 11.99
N VAL A 236 -19.86 -22.95 10.88
CA VAL A 236 -19.17 -21.74 10.43
C VAL A 236 -20.12 -20.55 10.32
N GLU A 237 -21.39 -20.79 9.96
CA GLU A 237 -22.38 -19.73 9.89
C GLU A 237 -22.64 -19.01 11.22
N ALA A 238 -22.37 -19.66 12.35
CA ALA A 238 -22.54 -19.03 13.65
C ALA A 238 -21.45 -17.99 13.97
N ILE A 239 -20.35 -17.98 13.21
CA ILE A 239 -19.18 -17.13 13.50
C ILE A 239 -18.71 -16.28 12.32
N MET A 240 -19.09 -16.61 11.09
CA MET A 240 -18.69 -15.85 9.90
C MET A 240 -19.14 -14.39 9.99
N SER A 241 -18.44 -13.53 9.26
CA SER A 241 -18.79 -12.13 9.11
C SER A 241 -19.67 -11.89 7.87
N ARG A 242 -20.72 -11.08 8.03
CA ARG A 242 -21.68 -10.65 7.00
C ARG A 242 -22.09 -9.18 7.21
N PRO A 243 -22.49 -8.42 6.16
CA PRO A 243 -22.43 -8.77 4.75
C PRO A 243 -20.99 -8.80 4.23
N LEU A 244 -20.74 -9.55 3.16
CA LEU A 244 -19.43 -9.66 2.55
C LEU A 244 -18.99 -8.30 1.98
N LYS A 245 -17.87 -7.77 2.48
CA LYS A 245 -17.27 -6.54 1.95
C LYS A 245 -16.29 -6.91 0.84
N SER A 246 -16.68 -6.72 -0.40
CA SER A 246 -15.91 -7.09 -1.59
C SER A 246 -15.28 -5.88 -2.29
N ILE A 247 -14.47 -6.15 -3.30
CA ILE A 247 -13.91 -5.17 -4.21
C ILE A 247 -13.92 -5.69 -5.65
N PRO A 248 -14.16 -4.86 -6.68
CA PRO A 248 -14.01 -5.25 -8.08
C PRO A 248 -12.57 -5.63 -8.46
N PRO A 249 -12.35 -6.53 -9.43
CA PRO A 249 -11.02 -6.93 -9.88
C PRO A 249 -10.25 -5.80 -10.59
N ASP A 250 -10.96 -4.84 -11.18
CA ASP A 250 -10.37 -3.69 -11.87
C ASP A 250 -10.09 -2.49 -10.96
N SER A 251 -10.47 -2.57 -9.68
CA SER A 251 -10.07 -1.57 -8.68
C SER A 251 -8.56 -1.54 -8.51
N PHE A 252 -8.05 -0.39 -8.11
CA PHE A 252 -6.64 -0.19 -7.84
C PHE A 252 -6.26 -0.63 -6.42
N TYR A 253 -4.97 -0.90 -6.22
CA TYR A 253 -4.38 -1.28 -4.93
C TYR A 253 -4.78 -0.30 -3.82
N PHE A 254 -4.71 1.01 -4.07
CA PHE A 254 -5.05 2.00 -3.04
C PHE A 254 -6.53 1.92 -2.62
N GLU A 255 -7.45 1.54 -3.52
CA GLU A 255 -8.86 1.36 -3.19
C GLU A 255 -9.05 0.16 -2.27
N ALA A 256 -8.31 -0.93 -2.53
CA ALA A 256 -8.29 -2.09 -1.65
C ALA A 256 -7.79 -1.74 -0.25
N VAL A 257 -6.69 -1.00 -0.17
CA VAL A 257 -6.15 -0.47 1.09
C VAL A 257 -7.19 0.37 1.84
N ILE A 258 -7.78 1.37 1.17
CA ILE A 258 -8.80 2.24 1.78
C ILE A 258 -9.99 1.42 2.26
N SER A 259 -10.43 0.43 1.47
CA SER A 259 -11.55 -0.43 1.84
C SER A 259 -11.22 -1.31 3.05
N MET A 260 -10.03 -1.92 3.11
CA MET A 260 -9.57 -2.69 4.27
C MET A 260 -9.50 -1.83 5.53
N THR A 261 -8.89 -0.65 5.46
CA THR A 261 -8.83 0.33 6.55
C THR A 261 -10.23 0.72 7.03
N ARG A 262 -11.08 1.17 6.10
CA ARG A 262 -12.40 1.75 6.40
C ARG A 262 -13.28 0.74 7.12
N HIS A 263 -13.23 -0.52 6.69
CA HIS A 263 -14.02 -1.60 7.26
C HIS A 263 -13.29 -2.36 8.38
N ARG A 264 -12.01 -2.04 8.65
CA ARG A 264 -11.13 -2.74 9.60
C ARG A 264 -11.05 -4.24 9.35
N ILE A 265 -10.94 -4.62 8.08
CA ILE A 265 -10.86 -6.01 7.62
C ILE A 265 -9.49 -6.28 6.98
N LYS A 266 -9.06 -7.54 7.02
CA LYS A 266 -7.75 -7.98 6.49
C LYS A 266 -7.84 -8.75 5.18
N TYR A 267 -9.05 -9.06 4.74
CA TYR A 267 -9.32 -9.85 3.55
C TYR A 267 -10.44 -9.16 2.77
N LEU A 268 -10.25 -9.02 1.46
CA LEU A 268 -11.22 -8.51 0.52
C LEU A 268 -11.47 -9.59 -0.53
N PRO A 269 -12.66 -10.23 -0.51
CA PRO A 269 -13.13 -11.03 -1.64
C PRO A 269 -13.21 -10.14 -2.87
N VAL A 270 -12.71 -10.65 -3.99
CA VAL A 270 -12.75 -9.98 -5.28
C VAL A 270 -13.94 -10.52 -6.05
N MET A 271 -14.87 -9.64 -6.37
CA MET A 271 -16.13 -9.99 -7.02
C MET A 271 -16.21 -9.31 -8.38
N GLU A 272 -16.47 -10.08 -9.43
CA GLU A 272 -16.86 -9.56 -10.74
C GLU A 272 -18.35 -9.85 -10.88
N ASP A 273 -19.17 -8.80 -10.78
CA ASP A 273 -20.62 -8.91 -10.58
C ASP A 273 -20.96 -9.79 -9.35
N GLU A 274 -21.64 -10.91 -9.56
CA GLU A 274 -22.01 -11.88 -8.50
C GLU A 274 -20.97 -13.02 -8.35
N ASP A 275 -19.94 -13.04 -9.19
CA ASP A 275 -18.97 -14.14 -9.22
C ASP A 275 -17.74 -13.84 -8.35
N LEU A 276 -17.38 -14.79 -7.50
CA LEU A 276 -16.16 -14.76 -6.70
C LEU A 276 -14.94 -15.13 -7.56
N VAL A 277 -14.22 -14.12 -8.04
CA VAL A 277 -13.07 -14.30 -8.95
C VAL A 277 -11.71 -14.32 -8.24
N GLY A 278 -11.65 -13.91 -6.97
CA GLY A 278 -10.41 -13.93 -6.21
C GLY A 278 -10.55 -13.51 -4.75
N ILE A 279 -9.44 -13.48 -4.05
CA ILE A 279 -9.34 -12.91 -2.70
C ILE A 279 -8.03 -12.16 -2.55
N LEU A 280 -8.07 -11.00 -1.89
CA LEU A 280 -6.91 -10.19 -1.57
C LEU A 280 -6.75 -10.11 -0.06
N SER A 281 -5.57 -10.47 0.45
CA SER A 281 -5.24 -10.29 1.86
C SER A 281 -4.39 -9.04 2.07
N GLU A 282 -4.41 -8.52 3.30
CA GLU A 282 -3.53 -7.43 3.73
C GLU A 282 -2.04 -7.78 3.54
N ARG A 283 -1.66 -9.07 3.57
CA ARG A 283 -0.29 -9.51 3.31
C ARG A 283 0.11 -9.35 1.85
N ASP A 284 -0.82 -9.57 0.93
CA ASP A 284 -0.56 -9.44 -0.51
C ASP A 284 -0.27 -7.99 -0.89
N LEU A 285 -0.92 -7.06 -0.16
CA LEU A 285 -0.61 -5.66 -0.25
C LEU A 285 0.87 -5.37 0.14
N MET A 286 1.49 -6.17 1.00
CA MET A 286 2.88 -5.95 1.42
C MET A 286 3.91 -6.36 0.35
N ILE A 287 3.57 -7.23 -0.61
CA ILE A 287 4.54 -7.90 -1.51
C ILE A 287 5.02 -7.00 -2.66
N ILE A 288 4.28 -5.94 -2.99
CA ILE A 288 4.61 -5.00 -4.06
C ILE A 288 5.73 -4.01 -3.65
N GLN A 289 6.12 -4.02 -2.38
CA GLN A 289 7.16 -3.16 -1.85
C GLN A 289 8.53 -3.78 -2.16
N GLY A 290 9.28 -3.16 -3.08
CA GLY A 290 10.58 -3.61 -3.55
C GLY A 290 11.49 -4.15 -2.42
N ASN A 291 12.19 -5.24 -2.74
CA ASN A 291 13.07 -6.08 -1.91
C ASN A 291 12.45 -7.23 -1.10
N ASN A 292 11.42 -7.91 -1.64
CA ASN A 292 11.02 -9.22 -1.15
C ASN A 292 11.35 -10.32 -2.19
N PRO A 293 12.15 -11.37 -1.85
CA PRO A 293 12.53 -12.45 -2.76
C PRO A 293 11.34 -13.16 -3.42
N VAL A 294 10.15 -13.12 -2.82
CA VAL A 294 8.93 -13.68 -3.41
C VAL A 294 8.43 -12.89 -4.63
N GLY A 295 8.60 -11.56 -4.64
CA GLY A 295 8.25 -10.70 -5.78
C GLY A 295 9.15 -10.95 -6.99
N ILE A 296 10.44 -11.20 -6.75
CA ILE A 296 11.41 -11.59 -7.78
C ILE A 296 11.06 -12.97 -8.34
N ILE A 297 10.77 -13.95 -7.48
CA ILE A 297 10.34 -15.29 -7.91
C ILE A 297 9.08 -15.20 -8.79
N ARG A 298 8.14 -14.31 -8.45
CA ARG A 298 6.94 -14.06 -9.25
C ARG A 298 7.26 -13.44 -10.62
N GLN A 299 8.14 -12.45 -10.67
CA GLN A 299 8.59 -11.82 -11.93
C GLN A 299 9.33 -12.81 -12.83
N ILE A 300 10.14 -13.72 -12.26
CA ILE A 300 10.77 -14.83 -12.99
C ILE A 300 9.69 -15.75 -13.58
N HIS A 301 8.67 -16.12 -12.79
CA HIS A 301 7.61 -17.03 -13.25
C HIS A 301 6.66 -16.41 -14.27
N GLN A 302 6.47 -15.09 -14.25
CA GLN A 302 5.56 -14.38 -15.15
C GLN A 302 6.25 -13.82 -16.39
N ALA A 303 7.58 -13.94 -16.51
CA ALA A 303 8.32 -13.49 -17.67
C ALA A 303 7.98 -14.35 -18.90
N PRO A 304 7.44 -13.75 -19.99
CA PRO A 304 7.00 -14.50 -21.15
C PRO A 304 8.16 -14.92 -22.06
N ASP A 305 9.32 -14.29 -21.93
CA ASP A 305 10.48 -14.51 -22.79
C ASP A 305 11.82 -14.26 -22.06
N LEU A 306 12.90 -14.66 -22.72
CA LEU A 306 14.25 -14.60 -22.20
C LEU A 306 14.75 -13.16 -22.00
N ASP A 307 14.27 -12.22 -22.81
CA ASP A 307 14.70 -10.81 -22.74
C ASP A 307 14.12 -10.13 -21.47
N GLN A 308 12.87 -10.44 -21.14
CA GLN A 308 12.25 -10.02 -19.87
C GLN A 308 12.92 -10.68 -18.65
N LEU A 309 13.32 -11.95 -18.76
CA LEU A 309 14.12 -12.62 -17.72
C LEU A 309 15.48 -11.96 -17.48
N VAL A 310 16.11 -11.39 -18.51
CA VAL A 310 17.39 -10.67 -18.39
C VAL A 310 17.23 -9.34 -17.64
N VAL A 311 16.07 -8.68 -17.76
CA VAL A 311 15.74 -7.48 -16.96
C VAL A 311 15.61 -7.86 -15.48
N VAL A 312 14.83 -8.91 -15.17
CA VAL A 312 14.68 -9.43 -13.81
C VAL A 312 16.03 -9.90 -13.25
N HIS A 313 16.91 -10.49 -14.07
CA HIS A 313 18.27 -10.88 -13.69
C HIS A 313 19.16 -9.69 -13.33
N LYS A 314 19.03 -8.54 -14.01
CA LYS A 314 19.76 -7.31 -13.64
C LYS A 314 19.32 -6.79 -12.27
N ASP A 315 18.03 -6.83 -11.99
CA ASP A 315 17.49 -6.50 -10.67
C ASP A 315 18.01 -7.50 -9.61
N ILE A 316 18.09 -8.80 -9.94
CA ILE A 316 18.70 -9.82 -9.08
C ILE A 316 20.19 -9.59 -8.85
N THR A 317 20.97 -9.21 -9.86
CA THR A 317 22.44 -9.07 -9.73
C THR A 317 22.87 -7.74 -9.11
N GLN A 318 22.12 -6.65 -9.29
CA GLN A 318 22.26 -5.46 -8.45
C GLN A 318 21.91 -5.76 -6.99
N ASN A 319 20.95 -6.65 -6.74
CA ASN A 319 20.56 -7.09 -5.39
C ASN A 319 21.51 -8.14 -4.79
N ALA A 320 22.10 -9.04 -5.60
CA ALA A 320 22.99 -10.12 -5.17
C ALA A 320 24.45 -9.67 -5.01
N GLY A 321 24.85 -8.56 -5.64
CA GLY A 321 26.13 -7.89 -5.34
C GLY A 321 26.25 -7.45 -3.87
N HIS A 322 25.11 -7.31 -3.16
CA HIS A 322 25.01 -7.01 -1.73
C HIS A 322 24.94 -8.29 -0.85
N ALA A 323 24.93 -9.49 -1.43
CA ALA A 323 24.90 -10.76 -0.70
C ALA A 323 26.24 -11.53 -0.75
N GLY A 324 27.25 -11.00 -1.47
CA GLY A 324 28.46 -11.73 -1.84
C GLY A 324 29.75 -10.94 -1.67
N ALA A 325 29.94 -10.19 -0.59
CA ALA A 325 31.24 -9.60 -0.26
C ALA A 325 31.52 -9.64 1.24
N GLY A 326 31.97 -10.81 1.71
CA GLY A 326 32.82 -10.91 2.88
C GLY A 326 32.41 -11.97 3.90
N ARG A 327 33.11 -13.11 3.90
CA ARG A 327 34.24 -13.21 4.83
C ARG A 327 35.28 -14.25 4.39
N PRO A 328 36.59 -13.92 4.53
CA PRO A 328 37.67 -14.87 4.47
C PRO A 328 37.80 -15.65 5.79
N GLY A 329 38.25 -16.90 5.71
CA GLY A 329 39.08 -17.51 6.76
C GLY A 329 38.46 -18.58 7.66
N GLN A 330 38.92 -19.81 7.43
CA GLN A 330 39.22 -20.88 8.40
C GLN A 330 38.09 -21.68 9.06
N GLY A 331 38.13 -22.98 8.76
CA GLY A 331 37.37 -24.04 9.42
C GLY A 331 37.59 -25.37 8.71
N ASP A 332 38.84 -25.83 8.65
CA ASP A 332 39.20 -27.19 8.25
C ASP A 332 38.42 -28.18 9.13
N LEU A 333 37.44 -28.88 8.55
CA LEU A 333 36.86 -30.09 9.14
C LEU A 333 37.19 -31.24 8.21
N ARG A 334 38.41 -31.76 8.39
CA ARG A 334 38.79 -33.08 7.92
C ARG A 334 37.85 -34.10 8.56
N ALA A 335 37.27 -34.92 7.70
CA ALA A 335 36.65 -36.18 8.05
C ALA A 335 37.68 -37.08 8.72
N ASP A 336 37.33 -37.63 9.88
CA ASP A 336 37.91 -38.87 10.41
C ASP A 336 36.76 -39.70 10.99
N TYR A 337 36.38 -40.75 10.26
CA TYR A 337 35.85 -41.98 10.87
C TYR A 337 37.06 -42.76 11.40
N PRO A 338 36.96 -43.44 12.54
CA PRO A 338 36.94 -44.90 12.43
C PRO A 338 36.09 -45.66 13.48
N THR A 339 35.57 -46.79 12.98
CA THR A 339 35.19 -48.09 13.58
C THR A 339 34.51 -48.17 14.94
#